data_AF-A0A844QFE2-F1
#
_entry.id   AF-A0A844QFE2-F1
#
_cell.length_a   1.000
_cell.length_b   1.000
_cell.length_c   1.000
_cell.angle_alpha   90.00
_cell.angle_beta   90.00
_cell.angle_gamma   90.00
#
_symmetry.space_group_name_H-M   'P 1'
#
loop_
_entity.id
_entity.type
_entity.pdbx_description
1 polymer ?
#
loop_
_entity_poly.entity_id
_entity_poly.type
_entity_poly.pdbx_seq_one_letter_code
_entity_poly.pdbx_strand_id
1 'polypeptide(L)'
;MKPRLLRPSYLLWLLGPIAAFVIYQAYGLPHPVWSYSYHGGETGLASRWYTRCVFTGPYGQFVTRPKDGRCPWFVMRKKEAAR
;
A
#
# COMPACT_ATOMS: atom_id res chain seq x y z
N MET A 1 16.24 -3.84 -48.09
CA MET A 1 15.92 -4.42 -46.77
C MET A 1 15.00 -3.47 -46.03
N LYS A 2 13.74 -3.83 -45.75
CA LYS A 2 12.82 -2.97 -44.97
C LYS A 2 13.09 -3.23 -43.48
N PRO A 3 13.62 -2.27 -42.72
CA PRO A 3 13.87 -2.48 -41.31
C PRO A 3 12.53 -2.68 -40.60
N ARG A 4 12.34 -3.87 -40.02
CA ARG A 4 11.18 -4.21 -39.21
C ARG A 4 11.35 -3.63 -37.80
N LEU A 5 11.36 -2.29 -37.71
CA LEU A 5 11.62 -1.54 -36.47
C LEU A 5 10.48 -1.60 -35.45
N LEU A 6 9.27 -2.01 -35.85
CA LEU A 6 8.09 -2.04 -34.99
C LEU A 6 7.53 -3.48 -34.93
N ARG A 7 8.24 -4.38 -34.24
CA ARG A 7 7.63 -5.63 -33.79
C ARG A 7 7.02 -5.42 -32.41
N PRO A 8 5.73 -5.75 -32.20
CA PRO A 8 5.06 -5.62 -30.89
C PRO A 8 5.79 -6.34 -29.75
N SER A 9 6.59 -7.37 -30.07
CA SER A 9 7.37 -8.10 -29.06
C SER A 9 8.42 -7.24 -28.35
N TYR A 10 8.93 -6.18 -28.99
CA TYR A 10 9.84 -5.24 -28.34
C TYR A 10 9.15 -4.33 -27.33
N LEU A 11 7.81 -4.32 -27.30
CA LEU A 11 7.00 -3.51 -26.39
C LEU A 11 6.45 -4.32 -25.21
N LEU A 12 6.62 -5.65 -25.19
CA LEU A 12 6.10 -6.47 -24.08
C LEU A 12 6.71 -6.09 -22.72
N TRP A 13 7.99 -5.71 -22.70
CA TRP A 13 8.65 -5.31 -21.45
C TRP A 13 8.07 -4.00 -20.88
N LEU A 14 7.47 -3.14 -21.72
CA LEU A 14 6.79 -1.90 -21.30
C LEU A 14 5.47 -2.17 -20.58
N LEU A 15 4.85 -3.35 -20.76
CA LEU A 15 3.62 -3.69 -20.05
C LEU A 15 3.82 -3.70 -18.53
N GLY A 16 4.98 -4.15 -18.05
CA GLY A 16 5.34 -4.14 -16.62
C GLY A 16 5.30 -2.74 -15.99
N PRO A 17 6.12 -1.78 -16.45
CA PRO A 17 6.13 -0.42 -15.91
C PRO A 17 4.81 0.32 -16.17
N ILE A 18 4.13 0.08 -17.29
CA ILE A 18 2.80 0.67 -17.54
C ILE A 18 1.79 0.15 -16.51
N ALA A 19 1.72 -1.16 -16.28
CA ALA A 19 0.83 -1.74 -15.28
C ALA A 19 1.14 -1.21 -13.87
N ALA A 20 2.42 -1.16 -13.48
CA ALA A 20 2.84 -0.61 -12.21
C ALA A 20 2.44 0.87 -12.06
N PHE A 21 2.63 1.67 -13.11
CA PHE A 21 2.23 3.08 -13.13
C PHE A 21 0.72 3.26 -13.01
N VAL A 22 -0.08 2.45 -13.70
CA VAL A 22 -1.55 2.47 -13.61
C VAL A 22 -2.00 2.10 -12.19
N ILE A 23 -1.42 1.06 -11.58
CA ILE A 23 -1.72 0.67 -10.20
C ILE A 23 -1.37 1.79 -9.22
N TYR A 24 -0.20 2.40 -9.40
CA TYR A 24 0.24 3.54 -8.59
C TYR A 24 -0.73 4.73 -8.70
N GLN A 25 -1.17 5.07 -9.91
CA GLN A 25 -2.14 6.17 -10.12
C GLN A 25 -3.53 5.82 -9.57
N ALA A 26 -3.96 4.56 -9.65
CA ALA A 26 -5.26 4.10 -9.20
C ALA A 26 -5.35 3.96 -7.67
N TYR A 27 -4.34 3.40 -7.01
CA TYR A 27 -4.35 3.03 -5.59
C TYR A 27 -3.38 3.85 -4.72
N GLY A 28 -2.34 4.43 -5.30
CA GLY A 28 -1.28 5.15 -4.58
C GLY A 28 -0.09 4.26 -4.21
N LEU A 29 0.67 4.67 -3.19
CA LEU A 29 1.80 3.89 -2.67
C LEU A 29 1.37 3.01 -1.50
N PRO A 30 1.97 1.83 -1.34
CA PRO A 30 1.79 1.01 -0.15
C PRO A 30 2.48 1.66 1.04
N HIS A 31 1.73 1.83 2.12
CA HIS A 31 2.22 2.32 3.41
C HIS A 31 2.17 1.16 4.40
N PRO A 32 3.31 0.60 4.82
CA PRO A 32 3.34 -0.45 5.83
C PRO A 32 2.89 0.07 7.21
N VAL A 33 2.36 -0.84 8.02
CA VAL A 33 2.06 -0.57 9.43
C VAL A 33 3.37 -0.34 10.17
N TRP A 34 3.46 0.78 10.85
CA TRP A 34 4.61 1.17 11.65
C TRP A 34 4.42 0.78 13.11
N SER A 35 3.28 1.19 13.67
CA SER A 35 2.94 0.91 15.06
C SER A 35 1.45 0.73 15.21
N TYR A 36 1.05 0.07 16.29
CA TYR A 36 -0.34 -0.14 16.61
C TYR A 36 -0.54 -0.11 18.11
N SER A 37 -1.73 0.31 18.53
CA SER A 37 -2.18 0.27 19.92
C SER A 37 -3.32 -0.74 20.02
N TYR A 38 -3.35 -1.49 21.11
CA TYR A 38 -4.38 -2.49 21.39
C TYR A 38 -4.72 -2.51 22.87
N HIS A 39 -5.94 -2.95 23.19
CA HIS A 39 -6.36 -3.30 24.55
C HIS A 39 -6.42 -4.83 24.71
N GLY A 40 -6.16 -5.30 25.93
CA GLY A 40 -6.10 -6.72 26.26
C GLY A 40 -4.74 -7.36 25.96
N GLY A 41 -4.61 -8.66 26.20
CA GLY A 41 -3.35 -9.39 25.99
C GLY A 41 -2.38 -9.37 27.17
N GLU A 42 -2.86 -9.13 28.39
CA GLU A 42 -2.01 -9.16 29.61
C GLU A 42 -1.35 -10.53 29.83
N THR A 43 -2.03 -11.61 29.41
CA THR A 43 -1.42 -12.92 29.19
C THR A 43 -1.28 -13.12 27.68
N GLY A 44 -0.15 -13.68 27.22
CA GLY A 44 0.18 -13.76 25.78
C GLY A 44 -0.83 -14.49 24.88
N LEU A 45 -1.83 -15.15 25.48
CA LEU A 45 -2.92 -15.89 24.84
C LEU A 45 -4.27 -15.14 24.87
N ALA A 46 -4.39 -14.04 25.63
CA ALA A 46 -5.62 -13.27 25.70
C ALA A 46 -5.86 -12.49 24.40
N SER A 47 -7.13 -12.39 24.00
CA SER A 47 -7.55 -11.69 22.79
C SER A 47 -7.11 -10.22 22.81
N ARG A 48 -6.35 -9.79 21.80
CA ARG A 48 -5.95 -8.39 21.60
C ARG A 48 -6.95 -7.68 20.69
N TRP A 49 -7.46 -6.56 21.16
CA TRP A 49 -8.33 -5.68 20.39
C TRP A 49 -7.56 -4.45 19.97
N TYR A 50 -7.21 -4.37 18.69
CA TYR A 50 -6.50 -3.22 18.16
C TYR A 50 -7.44 -1.99 18.20
N THR A 51 -6.92 -0.84 18.58
CA THR A 51 -7.66 0.43 18.65
C THR A 51 -7.11 1.50 17.72
N ARG A 52 -5.80 1.47 17.45
CA ARG A 52 -5.12 2.46 16.61
C ARG A 52 -4.09 1.76 15.74
N CYS A 53 -4.11 2.04 14.44
CA CYS A 53 -3.13 1.55 13.47
C CYS A 53 -2.43 2.75 12.84
N VAL A 54 -1.11 2.83 13.01
CA VAL A 54 -0.26 3.89 12.46
C VAL A 54 0.51 3.31 11.28
N PHE A 55 0.35 3.93 10.13
CA PHE A 55 1.05 3.58 8.90
C PHE A 55 2.06 4.68 8.58
N THR A 56 3.24 4.30 8.11
CA THR A 56 4.27 5.25 7.69
C THR A 56 4.68 4.98 6.25
N GLY A 57 5.05 6.03 5.54
CA GLY A 57 5.60 5.89 4.19
C GLY A 57 5.99 7.24 3.60
N PRO A 58 6.26 7.29 2.28
CA PRO A 58 6.77 8.48 1.61
C PRO A 58 5.86 9.71 1.70
N TYR A 59 4.57 9.50 2.01
CA TYR A 59 3.59 10.58 2.13
C TYR A 59 3.33 11.02 3.58
N GLY A 60 4.11 10.50 4.54
CA GLY A 60 3.99 10.82 5.96
C GLY A 60 3.42 9.69 6.80
N GLN A 61 2.83 10.05 7.94
CA GLN A 61 2.21 9.12 8.87
C GLN A 61 0.69 9.23 8.82
N PHE A 62 0.01 8.09 8.76
CA PHE A 62 -1.44 8.00 8.68
C PHE A 62 -1.98 7.14 9.82
N VAL A 63 -2.96 7.68 10.55
CA VAL A 63 -3.66 6.92 11.60
C VAL A 63 -4.99 6.46 11.04
N THR A 64 -5.23 5.14 11.07
CA THR A 64 -6.49 4.55 10.62
C THR A 64 -7.09 3.68 11.74
N ARG A 65 -8.42 3.62 11.78
CA ARG A 65 -9.12 2.70 12.69
C ARG A 65 -8.95 1.25 12.22
N PRO A 66 -8.83 0.29 13.15
CA PRO A 66 -8.76 -1.12 12.80
C PRO A 66 -10.03 -1.58 12.10
N LYS A 67 -9.88 -2.54 11.19
CA LYS A 67 -10.98 -3.17 10.47
C LYS A 67 -11.14 -4.58 11.03
N ASP A 68 -12.36 -4.94 11.44
CA ASP A 68 -12.66 -6.24 12.06
C ASP A 68 -11.80 -6.54 13.31
N GLY A 69 -11.52 -5.50 14.10
CA GLY A 69 -10.70 -5.60 15.31
C GLY A 69 -9.20 -5.82 15.06
N ARG A 70 -8.74 -5.76 13.80
CA ARG A 70 -7.32 -5.96 13.41
C ARG A 70 -6.77 -4.78 12.61
N CYS A 71 -5.47 -4.57 12.70
CA CYS A 71 -4.76 -3.66 11.82
C CYS A 71 -4.36 -4.37 10.52
N PRO A 72 -4.65 -3.82 9.33
CA PRO A 72 -4.07 -4.32 8.10
C PRO A 72 -2.55 -4.08 8.11
N TRP A 73 -1.81 -4.92 7.40
CA TRP A 73 -0.35 -4.83 7.33
C TRP A 73 0.13 -3.67 6.46
N PHE A 74 -0.62 -3.36 5.42
CA PHE A 74 -0.34 -2.25 4.52
C PHE A 74 -1.65 -1.59 4.09
N VAL A 75 -1.57 -0.30 3.81
CA VAL A 75 -2.67 0.47 3.21
C VAL A 75 -2.15 1.20 1.98
N MET A 76 -2.93 1.15 0.91
CA MET A 76 -2.65 1.94 -0.28
C MET A 76 -3.22 3.34 -0.07
N ARG A 77 -2.35 4.36 -0.14
CA ARG A 77 -2.75 5.76 0.03
C ARG A 77 -2.12 6.59 -1.08
N LYS A 78 -2.91 7.51 -1.62
CA LYS A 78 -2.43 8.59 -2.50
C LYS A 78 -1.94 9.73 -1.63
N LYS A 79 -1.00 10.52 -2.15
CA LYS A 79 -0.61 11.78 -1.53
C LYS A 79 -1.85 12.67 -1.50
N GLU A 80 -2.30 13.08 -0.31
CA GLU A 80 -3.30 14.13 -0.21
C GLU A 80 -2.70 15.40 -0.82
N ALA A 81 -3.33 15.90 -1.89
CA ALA A 81 -3.01 17.23 -2.38
C ALA A 81 -3.42 18.20 -1.26
N ALA A 82 -2.45 18.91 -0.69
CA ALA A 82 -2.72 19.98 0.26
C ALA A 82 -3.77 20.89 -0.37
N ARG A 83 -4.95 20.94 0.24
CA ARG A 83 -6.09 21.72 -0.23
C ARG A 83 -6.02 23.11 0.38
#